data_AF-C4G8N8-F1
#
_entry.id   AF-C4G8N8-F1
#
_cell.length_a   1.000
_cell.length_b   1.000
_cell.length_c   1.000
_cell.angle_alpha   90.00
_cell.angle_beta   90.00
_cell.angle_gamma   90.00
#
_symmetry.space_group_name_H-M   'P 1'
#
loop_
_entity.id
_entity.type
_entity.pdbx_description
1 polymer ?
#
loop_
_entity_poly.entity_id
_entity_poly.type
_entity_poly.pdbx_seq_one_letter_code
_entity_poly.pdbx_strand_id
1 'polypeptide(L)'
;MIFYNEDLRKAHHLKEWFYSICQNRKYSEQRRQFRLWIQEAESCRVAEFHKVAKCYQNWAREICAAFKHTDITNGTTEGFNNRIKVLKRTSYGIHRFERLRTRILMAMN
;
A
#
# COMPACT_ATOMS: atom_id res chain seq x y z
N MET A 1 -13.17 14.88 15.91
CA MET A 1 -13.50 14.78 14.47
C MET A 1 -13.83 13.35 14.04
N ILE A 2 -13.02 12.32 14.38
CA ILE A 2 -13.30 10.90 14.03
C ILE A 2 -14.53 10.33 14.76
N PHE A 3 -14.85 10.81 15.95
CA PHE A 3 -15.94 10.28 16.77
C PHE A 3 -17.35 10.61 16.28
N TYR A 4 -17.51 11.56 15.37
CA TYR A 4 -18.83 12.03 14.91
C TYR A 4 -19.35 11.29 13.67
N ASN A 5 -18.48 10.54 12.98
CA ASN A 5 -18.85 9.79 11.78
C ASN A 5 -18.43 8.32 11.95
N GLU A 6 -19.40 7.43 11.95
CA GLU A 6 -19.19 6.00 12.19
C GLU A 6 -18.31 5.35 11.10
N ASP A 7 -18.47 5.77 9.85
CA ASP A 7 -17.70 5.24 8.71
C ASP A 7 -16.24 5.63 8.81
N LEU A 8 -15.95 6.90 9.16
CA LEU A 8 -14.57 7.35 9.39
C LEU A 8 -13.92 6.63 10.57
N ARG A 9 -14.68 6.36 11.62
CA ARG A 9 -14.20 5.58 12.77
C ARG A 9 -13.87 4.14 12.38
N LYS A 10 -14.74 3.47 11.62
CA LYS A 10 -14.50 2.11 11.11
C LYS A 10 -13.31 2.06 10.15
N ALA A 11 -13.23 3.02 9.23
CA ALA A 11 -12.11 3.14 8.29
C ALA A 11 -10.77 3.30 9.01
N HIS A 12 -10.73 4.20 10.00
CA HIS A 12 -9.55 4.40 10.83
C HIS A 12 -9.19 3.13 11.60
N HIS A 13 -10.18 2.46 12.22
CA HIS A 13 -9.96 1.21 12.94
C HIS A 13 -9.36 0.11 12.04
N LEU A 14 -9.94 -0.13 10.86
CA LEU A 14 -9.42 -1.10 9.90
C LEU A 14 -7.99 -0.75 9.47
N LYS A 15 -7.70 0.53 9.22
CA LYS A 15 -6.34 0.98 8.87
C LYS A 15 -5.33 0.72 10.00
N GLU A 16 -5.67 1.06 11.25
CA GLU A 16 -4.79 0.80 12.40
C GLU A 16 -4.63 -0.69 12.68
N TRP A 17 -5.71 -1.48 12.57
CA TRP A 17 -5.63 -2.93 12.75
C TRP A 17 -4.70 -3.55 11.71
N PHE A 18 -4.83 -3.21 10.43
CA PHE A 18 -3.90 -3.68 9.40
C PHE A 18 -2.45 -3.30 9.70
N TYR A 19 -2.22 -2.05 10.15
CA TYR A 19 -0.89 -1.59 10.53
C TYR A 19 -0.30 -2.43 11.69
N SER A 20 -1.11 -2.78 12.69
CA SER A 20 -0.68 -3.65 13.79
C SER A 20 -0.33 -5.07 13.32
N ILE A 21 -1.02 -5.59 12.29
CA ILE A 21 -0.70 -6.87 11.67
C ILE A 21 0.69 -6.79 11.02
N CYS A 22 0.97 -5.74 10.25
CA CYS A 22 2.28 -5.55 9.62
C CYS A 22 3.43 -5.47 10.63
N GLN A 23 3.20 -4.93 11.83
CA GLN A 23 4.23 -4.78 12.87
C GLN A 23 4.40 -6.03 13.76
N ASN A 24 3.51 -7.01 13.68
CA ASN A 24 3.59 -8.20 14.52
C ASN A 24 4.78 -9.08 14.10
N ARG A 25 5.56 -9.55 15.07
CA ARG A 25 6.75 -10.38 14.82
C ARG A 25 6.43 -11.85 14.50
N LYS A 26 5.22 -12.32 14.83
CA LYS A 26 4.83 -13.72 14.65
C LYS A 26 4.06 -13.91 13.35
N TYR A 27 4.72 -14.51 12.36
CA TYR A 27 4.13 -14.79 11.04
C TYR A 27 2.79 -15.57 11.09
N SER A 28 2.68 -16.56 11.97
CA SER A 28 1.45 -17.33 12.14
C SER A 28 0.28 -16.46 12.57
N GLU A 29 0.52 -15.51 13.47
CA GLU A 29 -0.48 -14.56 13.95
C GLU A 29 -0.82 -13.54 12.87
N GLN A 30 0.17 -13.01 12.15
CA GLN A 30 -0.06 -12.10 11.02
C GLN A 30 -0.99 -12.70 9.98
N ARG A 31 -0.72 -13.95 9.56
CA ARG A 31 -1.53 -14.65 8.57
C ARG A 31 -2.96 -14.91 9.06
N ARG A 32 -3.13 -15.21 10.35
CA ARG A 32 -4.46 -15.40 10.97
C ARG A 32 -5.22 -14.08 10.99
N GLN A 33 -4.62 -13.03 11.54
CA GLN A 33 -5.21 -11.71 11.67
C GLN A 33 -5.51 -11.09 10.31
N PHE A 34 -4.65 -11.28 9.31
CA PHE A 34 -4.89 -10.78 7.96
C PHE A 34 -6.15 -11.38 7.31
N ARG A 35 -6.39 -12.68 7.53
CA ARG A 35 -7.64 -13.32 7.07
C ARG A 35 -8.88 -12.75 7.76
N LEU A 36 -8.81 -12.55 9.08
CA LEU A 36 -9.89 -11.92 9.84
C LEU A 36 -10.13 -10.48 9.38
N TRP A 37 -9.04 -9.75 9.12
CA TRP A 37 -9.10 -8.38 8.63
C TRP A 37 -9.80 -8.29 7.26
N ILE A 38 -9.51 -9.22 6.33
CA ILE A 38 -10.21 -9.26 5.03
C ILE A 38 -11.72 -9.47 5.24
N GLN A 39 -12.11 -10.41 6.10
CA GLN A 39 -13.52 -10.67 6.40
C GLN A 39 -14.22 -9.44 6.99
N GLU A 40 -13.58 -8.74 7.92
CA GLU A 40 -14.13 -7.51 8.50
C GLU A 40 -14.18 -6.35 7.48
N ALA A 41 -13.17 -6.25 6.60
CA ALA A 41 -13.15 -5.25 5.54
C ALA A 41 -14.21 -5.51 4.47
N GLU A 42 -14.55 -6.78 4.18
CA GLU A 42 -15.63 -7.18 3.29
C GLU A 42 -17.02 -6.93 3.90
N SER A 43 -17.18 -7.11 5.22
CA SER A 43 -18.46 -6.90 5.92
C SER A 43 -18.70 -5.43 6.32
N CYS A 44 -17.67 -4.59 6.24
CA CYS A 44 -17.73 -3.18 6.58
C CYS A 44 -18.68 -2.43 5.62
N ARG A 45 -19.53 -1.54 6.15
CA ARG A 45 -20.47 -0.73 5.35
C ARG A 45 -19.80 0.29 4.43
N VAL A 46 -18.48 0.48 4.55
CA VAL A 46 -17.71 1.44 3.75
C VAL A 46 -17.34 0.81 2.41
N ALA A 47 -17.96 1.30 1.33
CA ALA A 47 -17.85 0.74 -0.02
C ALA A 47 -16.38 0.65 -0.52
N GLU A 48 -15.54 1.60 -0.12
CA GLU A 48 -14.13 1.66 -0.46
C GLU A 48 -13.36 0.46 0.07
N PHE A 49 -13.69 -0.03 1.28
CA PHE A 49 -13.03 -1.18 1.88
C PHE A 49 -13.35 -2.50 1.17
N HIS A 50 -14.51 -2.63 0.54
CA HIS A 50 -14.84 -3.83 -0.25
C HIS A 50 -13.86 -4.01 -1.41
N LYS A 51 -13.49 -2.92 -2.10
CA LYS A 51 -12.48 -2.96 -3.18
C LYS A 51 -11.11 -3.33 -2.63
N VAL A 52 -10.72 -2.77 -1.48
CA VAL A 52 -9.46 -3.08 -0.81
C VAL A 52 -9.41 -4.55 -0.39
N ALA A 53 -10.47 -5.04 0.24
CA ALA A 53 -10.56 -6.41 0.71
C ALA A 53 -10.48 -7.41 -0.44
N LYS A 54 -11.20 -7.17 -1.54
CA LYS A 54 -11.09 -7.97 -2.77
C LYS A 54 -9.68 -7.98 -3.34
N CYS A 55 -9.02 -6.82 -3.38
CA CYS A 55 -7.62 -6.73 -3.80
C CYS A 55 -6.71 -7.56 -2.89
N TYR A 56 -6.85 -7.41 -1.58
CA TYR A 56 -6.02 -8.10 -0.59
C TYR A 56 -6.27 -9.61 -0.59
N GLN A 57 -7.49 -10.04 -0.88
CA GLN A 57 -7.84 -11.45 -1.09
C GLN A 57 -7.16 -12.01 -2.34
N ASN A 58 -7.22 -11.30 -3.47
CA ASN A 58 -6.58 -11.71 -4.72
C ASN A 58 -5.05 -11.83 -4.60
N TRP A 59 -4.43 -10.95 -3.80
CA TRP A 59 -2.98 -10.90 -3.57
C TRP A 59 -2.56 -11.50 -2.23
N ALA A 60 -3.43 -12.30 -1.60
CA ALA A 60 -3.24 -12.76 -0.23
C ALA A 60 -1.95 -13.57 -0.06
N ARG A 61 -1.56 -14.33 -1.09
CA ARG A 61 -0.35 -15.14 -1.10
C ARG A 61 0.90 -14.26 -1.04
N GLU A 62 0.96 -13.24 -1.89
CA GLU A 62 2.08 -12.31 -2.03
C GLU A 62 2.20 -11.43 -0.78
N ILE A 63 1.08 -10.94 -0.26
CA ILE A 63 1.04 -10.15 0.98
C ILE A 63 1.52 -10.99 2.17
N CYS A 64 1.07 -12.24 2.29
CA CYS A 64 1.57 -13.15 3.32
C CYS A 64 3.07 -13.44 3.14
N ALA A 65 3.55 -13.60 1.90
CA ALA A 65 4.98 -13.77 1.67
C ALA A 65 5.78 -12.55 2.15
N ALA A 66 5.28 -11.33 1.89
CA ALA A 66 5.92 -10.10 2.34
C ALA A 66 6.05 -10.03 3.88
N PHE A 67 5.08 -10.54 4.64
CA PHE A 67 5.17 -10.59 6.11
C PHE A 67 6.37 -11.39 6.64
N LYS A 68 6.92 -12.32 5.86
CA LYS A 68 8.12 -13.08 6.25
C LYS A 68 9.41 -12.27 6.13
N HIS A 69 9.38 -11.18 5.36
CA HIS A 69 10.55 -10.39 4.99
C HIS A 69 10.42 -8.98 5.58
N THR A 70 10.74 -8.84 6.86
CA THR A 70 10.66 -7.56 7.60
C THR A 70 11.83 -6.62 7.33
N ASP A 71 12.88 -7.12 6.68
CA ASP A 71 14.12 -6.42 6.33
C ASP A 71 14.02 -5.68 4.98
N ILE A 72 13.04 -6.02 4.15
CA ILE A 72 12.81 -5.36 2.86
C ILE A 72 12.09 -4.03 3.09
N THR A 73 12.72 -2.94 2.66
CA THR A 73 12.12 -1.61 2.73
C THR A 73 11.71 -1.13 1.35
N ASN A 74 10.61 -0.39 1.27
CA ASN A 74 10.18 0.28 0.03
C ASN A 74 10.98 1.56 -0.25
N GLY A 75 11.93 1.94 0.61
CA GLY A 75 12.62 3.24 0.57
C GLY A 75 13.34 3.50 -0.75
N THR A 76 14.04 2.51 -1.29
CA THR A 76 14.73 2.63 -2.59
C THR A 76 13.73 2.85 -3.74
N THR A 77 12.65 2.06 -3.78
CA THR A 77 11.59 2.19 -4.79
C THR A 77 10.86 3.53 -4.69
N GLU A 78 10.58 4.00 -3.47
CA GLU A 78 9.99 5.32 -3.23
C GLU A 78 10.93 6.46 -3.64
N GLY A 79 12.23 6.33 -3.35
CA GLY A 79 13.26 7.27 -3.78
C GLY A 79 13.29 7.43 -5.31
N PHE A 80 13.31 6.32 -6.03
CA PHE A 80 13.22 6.33 -7.49
C PHE A 80 11.92 6.97 -7.98
N ASN A 81 10.78 6.57 -7.42
CA ASN A 81 9.48 7.13 -7.80
C ASN A 81 9.40 8.65 -7.57
N ASN A 82 9.96 9.15 -6.46
CA ASN A 82 9.99 10.58 -6.16
C ASN A 82 10.90 11.35 -7.12
N ARG A 83 12.07 10.81 -7.45
CA ARG A 83 12.98 11.38 -8.47
C ARG A 83 12.27 11.49 -9.83
N ILE A 84 11.58 10.44 -10.27
CA ILE A 84 10.81 10.43 -11.52
C ILE A 84 9.68 11.47 -11.48
N LYS A 85 8.94 11.57 -10.36
CA LYS A 85 7.88 12.58 -10.20
C LYS A 85 8.42 14.01 -10.28
N VAL A 86 9.56 14.29 -9.65
CA VAL A 86 10.23 15.59 -9.73
C VAL A 86 10.65 15.88 -11.17
N LEU A 87 11.31 14.92 -11.83
CA LEU A 87 11.70 15.04 -13.22
C LEU A 87 10.51 15.36 -14.12
N LYS A 88 9.39 14.64 -13.97
CA LYS A 88 8.16 14.90 -14.73
C LYS A 88 7.62 16.32 -14.48
N ARG A 89 7.62 16.78 -13.22
CA ARG A 89 7.11 18.10 -12.83
C ARG A 89 7.95 19.25 -13.39
N THR A 90 9.28 19.12 -13.42
CA THR A 90 10.19 20.16 -13.91
C THR A 90 10.32 20.19 -15.44
N SER A 91 9.72 19.23 -16.13
CA SER A 91 9.87 19.07 -17.58
C SER A 91 8.86 19.85 -18.43
N TYR A 92 7.88 20.53 -17.81
CA TYR A 92 6.85 21.31 -18.51
C TYR A 92 6.14 20.55 -19.67
N GLY A 93 6.02 19.23 -19.54
CA GLY A 93 5.44 18.36 -20.57
C GLY A 93 6.48 17.47 -21.24
N ILE A 94 6.25 16.15 -21.22
CA ILE A 94 7.05 15.17 -21.97
C ILE A 94 6.10 14.41 -22.89
N HIS A 95 6.19 14.69 -24.20
CA HIS A 95 5.29 14.13 -25.20
C HIS A 95 5.72 12.76 -25.74
N ARG A 96 6.95 12.33 -25.47
CA ARG A 96 7.50 11.04 -25.94
C ARG A 96 8.03 10.24 -24.77
N PHE A 97 7.52 9.03 -24.59
CA PHE A 97 7.97 8.13 -23.52
C PHE A 97 9.48 7.87 -23.56
N GLU A 98 10.06 7.69 -24.76
CA GLU A 98 11.50 7.49 -24.90
C GLU A 98 12.33 8.63 -24.28
N ARG A 99 11.88 9.88 -24.44
CA ARG A 99 12.56 11.04 -23.82
C ARG A 99 12.46 11.00 -22.30
N LEU A 100 11.31 10.58 -21.75
CA LEU A 100 11.18 10.36 -20.31
C LEU A 100 12.14 9.27 -19.85
N ARG A 101 12.16 8.12 -20.53
CA ARG A 101 13.02 6.98 -20.20
C ARG A 101 14.50 7.36 -20.20
N THR A 102 15.00 8.01 -21.26
CA THR A 102 16.40 8.47 -21.32
C THR A 102 16.74 9.39 -20.16
N ARG A 103 15.86 10.32 -19.81
CA ARG A 103 16.09 11.23 -18.68
C ARG A 103 16.05 10.54 -17.33
N ILE A 104 15.20 9.53 -17.15
CA ILE A 104 15.19 8.70 -15.94
C ILE A 104 16.52 7.96 -15.81
N LEU A 105 16.97 7.29 -16.88
CA LEU A 105 18.25 6.56 -16.87
C LEU A 105 19.44 7.49 -16.60
N MET A 106 19.47 8.69 -17.20
CA MET A 106 20.53 9.68 -16.93
C MET A 106 20.49 10.24 -15.50
N ALA A 107 19.30 10.41 -14.90
CA ALA A 107 19.15 11.02 -13.58
C ALA A 107 19.30 10.04 -12.41
N MET A 108 19.37 8.74 -12.72
CA MET A 108 19.49 7.63 -11.77
C MET A 108 20.82 6.87 -11.88
N ASN A 109 21.68 7.24 -12.84
CA ASN A 109 23.08 6.80 -12.88
C ASN A 109 23.91 7.46 -11.77
#